data_AF-B9XC27-F1
#
_entry.id   AF-B9XC27-F1
#
_cell.length_a   1.000
_cell.length_b   1.000
_cell.length_c   1.000
_cell.angle_alpha   90.00
_cell.angle_beta   90.00
_cell.angle_gamma   90.00
#
_symmetry.space_group_name_H-M   'P 1'
#
loop_
_entity.id
_entity.type
_entity.pdbx_description
1 polymer ?
#
loop_
_entity_poly.entity_id
_entity_poly.type
_entity_poly.pdbx_seq_one_letter_code
_entity_poly.pdbx_strand_id
1 'polypeptide(L)'
;MGTSFQPGDIARAFASRRGWKISKLNILVEGEHEQRYFSLADRLYRQKENKALISTQISIFPTGIGDDGGAFGLQRDFHPLRAIMDVDLSADGKRACYAVALFDDDMPGRRGCNSLTGQHLTYRKWRDVFLLQRLLPRSTRSPEQMQKLVDEANQPWRGIDCEIEDLISIDLLSEFLKGNHKAAEREPQEVAGSVRCSLTSAGKAQYVRFVEDNALLADVRCLVDFLKSMRYHLGLEPDGDTMPPAV
;
A
#
# COMPACT_ATOMS: atom_id res chain seq x y z
N MET A 1 6.52 10.21 39.43
CA MET A 1 5.32 9.97 38.60
C MET A 1 5.60 8.74 37.76
N GLY A 2 4.93 7.62 38.00
CA GLY A 2 5.10 6.42 37.19
C GLY A 2 4.35 6.60 35.88
N THR A 3 5.05 6.65 34.75
CA THR A 3 4.42 6.55 33.44
C THR A 3 3.84 5.15 33.31
N SER A 4 2.51 5.01 33.33
CA SER A 4 1.88 3.71 33.04
C SER A 4 2.07 3.42 31.57
N PHE A 5 2.85 2.40 31.25
CA PHE A 5 3.03 1.94 29.88
C PHE A 5 1.71 1.37 29.36
N GLN A 6 1.20 1.90 28.24
CA GLN A 6 0.01 1.39 27.56
C GLN A 6 0.42 0.43 26.42
N PRO A 7 -0.39 -0.60 26.11
CA PRO A 7 -0.14 -1.45 24.97
C PRO A 7 0.03 -0.65 23.67
N GLY A 8 1.10 -0.93 22.93
CA GLY A 8 1.46 -0.22 21.69
C GLY A 8 2.40 0.96 21.90
N ASP A 9 2.76 1.32 23.15
CA ASP A 9 3.65 2.47 23.41
C ASP A 9 5.10 2.22 22.94
N ILE A 10 5.58 0.97 22.96
CA ILE A 10 6.94 0.65 22.47
C ILE A 10 6.97 0.83 20.96
N ALA A 11 5.98 0.29 20.26
CA ALA A 11 5.83 0.42 18.82
C ALA A 11 5.65 1.89 18.42
N ARG A 12 4.83 2.65 19.15
CA ARG A 12 4.62 4.09 18.89
C ARG A 12 5.90 4.90 19.12
N ALA A 13 6.67 4.60 20.16
CA ALA A 13 7.94 5.27 20.43
C ALA A 13 9.01 4.94 19.38
N PHE A 14 9.03 3.72 18.85
CA PHE A 14 9.92 3.36 17.75
C PHE A 14 9.51 4.06 16.44
N ALA A 15 8.21 4.06 16.13
CA ALA A 15 7.65 4.67 14.94
C ALA A 15 7.83 6.20 14.93
N SER A 16 7.63 6.87 16.06
CA SER A 16 7.74 8.33 16.15
C SER A 16 9.15 8.85 15.87
N ARG A 17 10.20 8.08 16.22
CA ARG A 17 11.60 8.39 15.87
C ARG A 17 11.87 8.40 14.36
N ARG A 18 10.98 7.78 13.58
CA ARG A 18 11.01 7.75 12.11
C ARG A 18 9.92 8.62 11.48
N GLY A 19 9.18 9.38 12.28
CA GLY A 19 8.06 10.19 11.79
C GLY A 19 6.82 9.39 11.40
N TRP A 20 6.76 8.09 11.71
CA TRP A 20 5.62 7.25 11.34
C TRP A 20 4.48 7.36 12.35
N LYS A 21 3.28 7.59 11.83
CA LYS A 21 2.05 7.53 12.61
C LYS A 21 1.43 6.14 12.47
N ILE A 22 1.59 5.31 13.50
CA ILE A 22 1.01 3.96 13.52
C ILE A 22 -0.39 3.94 14.13
N SER A 23 -1.21 3.01 13.63
CA SER A 23 -2.54 2.64 14.09
C SER A 23 -2.53 1.18 14.57
N LYS A 24 -3.72 0.61 14.83
CA LYS A 24 -3.86 -0.82 15.15
C LYS A 24 -3.35 -1.71 14.01
N LEU A 25 -3.65 -1.33 12.77
CA LEU A 25 -3.20 -1.99 11.55
C LEU A 25 -2.36 -1.00 10.74
N ASN A 26 -1.30 -1.48 10.11
CA ASN A 26 -0.30 -0.63 9.46
C ASN A 26 0.13 -1.28 8.15
N ILE A 27 0.19 -0.50 7.07
CA ILE A 27 0.74 -0.92 5.78
C ILE A 27 2.00 -0.09 5.55
N LEU A 28 3.15 -0.76 5.53
CA LEU A 28 4.41 -0.14 5.12
C LEU A 28 4.54 -0.28 3.61
N VAL A 29 4.76 0.84 2.95
CA VAL A 29 4.94 0.92 1.49
C VAL A 29 6.38 1.33 1.15
N GLU A 30 6.79 1.11 -0.10
CA GLU A 30 8.15 1.37 -0.55
C GLU A 30 8.55 2.85 -0.51
N GLY A 31 7.64 3.75 -0.89
CA GLY A 31 7.93 5.17 -1.02
C GLY A 31 6.72 6.09 -0.82
N GLU A 32 6.99 7.38 -0.89
CA GLU A 32 5.99 8.43 -0.65
C GLU A 32 4.90 8.46 -1.73
N HIS A 33 5.21 8.00 -2.94
CA HIS A 33 4.23 7.98 -4.02
C HIS A 33 3.06 7.06 -3.69
N GLU A 34 3.33 5.84 -3.20
CA GLU A 34 2.28 4.91 -2.78
C GLU A 34 1.41 5.50 -1.69
N GLN A 35 2.03 6.12 -0.67
CA GLN A 35 1.29 6.78 0.40
C GLN A 35 0.39 7.90 -0.13
N ARG A 36 0.91 8.73 -1.04
CA ARG A 36 0.17 9.85 -1.64
C ARG A 36 -1.00 9.38 -2.48
N TYR A 37 -0.81 8.36 -3.33
CA TYR A 37 -1.88 7.77 -4.12
C TYR A 37 -2.97 7.14 -3.26
N PHE A 38 -2.62 6.38 -2.23
CA PHE A 38 -3.62 5.82 -1.31
C PHE A 38 -4.36 6.90 -0.51
N SER A 39 -3.67 7.96 -0.08
CA SER A 39 -4.27 9.09 0.62
C SER A 39 -5.24 9.86 -0.29
N LEU A 40 -4.87 10.05 -1.56
CA LEU A 40 -5.74 10.63 -2.58
C LEU A 40 -7.00 9.79 -2.80
N ALA A 41 -6.84 8.48 -2.97
CA ALA A 41 -7.94 7.54 -3.16
C ALA A 41 -8.91 7.55 -1.96
N ASP A 42 -8.41 7.52 -0.72
CA ASP A 42 -9.23 7.64 0.49
C ASP A 42 -9.98 8.98 0.54
N ARG A 43 -9.30 10.09 0.24
CA ARG A 43 -9.92 11.43 0.24
C ARG A 43 -11.07 11.51 -0.76
N LEU A 44 -10.86 11.09 -2.00
CA LEU A 44 -11.88 11.11 -3.06
C LEU A 44 -13.04 10.16 -2.72
N TYR A 45 -12.74 8.97 -2.19
CA TYR A 45 -13.76 8.02 -1.73
C TYR A 45 -14.61 8.59 -0.59
N ARG A 46 -13.97 9.21 0.40
CA ARG A 46 -14.63 9.82 1.55
C ARG A 46 -15.57 10.95 1.14
N GLN A 47 -15.14 11.80 0.21
CA GLN A 47 -15.98 12.87 -0.33
C GLN A 47 -17.24 12.35 -1.02
N LYS A 48 -17.15 11.19 -1.70
CA LYS A 48 -18.27 10.61 -2.44
C LYS A 48 -19.21 9.76 -1.59
N GLU A 49 -18.64 8.90 -0.74
CA GLU A 49 -19.35 7.82 -0.06
C GLU A 49 -19.53 8.06 1.46
N ASN A 50 -18.94 9.15 2.00
CA ASN A 50 -18.92 9.45 3.43
C ASN A 50 -18.36 8.32 4.32
N LYS A 51 -17.39 7.57 3.77
CA LYS A 51 -16.68 6.47 4.44
C LYS A 51 -15.17 6.64 4.31
N ALA A 52 -14.41 6.21 5.32
CA ALA A 52 -12.96 6.24 5.29
C ALA A 52 -12.37 4.82 5.13
N LEU A 53 -11.60 4.63 4.07
CA LEU A 53 -10.79 3.44 3.87
C LEU A 53 -9.52 3.49 4.73
N ILE A 54 -8.96 4.69 4.92
CA ILE A 54 -7.85 4.96 5.84
C ILE A 54 -8.41 5.71 7.06
N SER A 55 -8.78 4.93 8.08
CA SER A 55 -9.40 5.42 9.33
C SER A 55 -8.44 5.41 10.52
N THR A 56 -8.94 5.61 11.74
CA THR A 56 -8.13 5.48 12.96
C THR A 56 -7.62 4.07 13.22
N GLN A 57 -8.20 3.06 12.55
CA GLN A 57 -7.80 1.65 12.73
C GLN A 57 -6.64 1.23 11.83
N ILE A 58 -6.41 1.93 10.72
CA ILE A 58 -5.42 1.56 9.72
C ILE A 58 -4.56 2.77 9.33
N SER A 59 -3.25 2.59 9.23
CA SER A 59 -2.33 3.61 8.71
C SER A 59 -1.54 3.08 7.53
N ILE A 60 -1.09 3.99 6.67
CA ILE A 60 -0.20 3.69 5.54
C ILE A 60 0.94 4.70 5.59
N PHE A 61 2.18 4.21 5.57
CA PHE A 61 3.35 5.08 5.60
C PHE A 61 4.55 4.46 4.87
N PRO A 62 5.40 5.31 4.26
CA PRO A 62 6.58 4.87 3.53
C PRO A 62 7.73 4.52 4.47
N THR A 63 8.65 3.68 4.01
CA THR A 63 9.88 3.37 4.75
C THR A 63 11.01 4.38 4.55
N GLY A 64 10.90 5.28 3.57
CA GLY A 64 11.85 6.36 3.34
C GLY A 64 11.48 7.27 2.16
N ILE A 65 12.34 8.25 1.89
CA ILE A 65 12.22 9.20 0.78
C ILE A 65 13.38 8.96 -0.19
N GLY A 66 13.11 8.94 -1.50
CA GLY A 66 14.16 8.80 -2.52
C GLY A 66 14.98 7.51 -2.34
N ASP A 67 16.30 7.65 -2.24
CA ASP A 67 17.25 6.53 -2.14
C ASP A 67 17.17 5.76 -0.81
N ASP A 68 16.54 6.34 0.23
CA ASP A 68 16.33 5.67 1.53
C ASP A 68 15.10 4.75 1.54
N GLY A 69 14.25 4.83 0.51
CA GLY A 69 13.03 4.03 0.33
C GLY A 69 13.22 2.80 -0.56
N GLY A 70 12.17 2.44 -1.29
CA GLY A 70 12.14 1.31 -2.20
C GLY A 70 12.08 -0.05 -1.48
N ALA A 71 12.12 -1.12 -2.26
CA ALA A 71 12.11 -2.48 -1.75
C ALA A 71 13.17 -2.74 -0.66
N PHE A 72 14.38 -2.15 -0.78
CA PHE A 72 15.42 -2.30 0.24
C PHE A 72 15.09 -1.57 1.54
N GLY A 73 14.60 -0.32 1.47
CA GLY A 73 14.14 0.41 2.64
C GLY A 73 13.01 -0.36 3.36
N LEU A 74 12.08 -0.92 2.59
CA LEU A 74 11.00 -1.75 3.13
C LEU A 74 11.52 -2.99 3.88
N GLN A 75 12.51 -3.70 3.32
CA GLN A 75 13.15 -4.82 4.01
C GLN A 75 13.88 -4.42 5.30
N ARG A 76 14.66 -3.34 5.23
CA ARG A 76 15.44 -2.81 6.36
C ARG A 76 14.55 -2.47 7.55
N ASP A 77 13.40 -1.86 7.30
CA ASP A 77 12.56 -1.26 8.32
C ASP A 77 11.39 -2.12 8.78
N PHE A 78 10.88 -3.02 7.91
CA PHE A 78 9.74 -3.87 8.26
C PHE A 78 10.06 -4.86 9.39
N HIS A 79 11.18 -5.59 9.31
CA HIS A 79 11.51 -6.60 10.32
C HIS A 79 11.70 -6.01 11.72
N PRO A 80 12.50 -4.93 11.93
CA PRO A 80 12.63 -4.29 13.23
C PRO A 80 11.30 -3.80 13.81
N LEU A 81 10.46 -3.16 12.99
CA LEU A 81 9.12 -2.72 13.43
C LEU A 81 8.28 -3.90 13.88
N ARG A 82 8.26 -4.98 13.07
CA ARG A 82 7.46 -6.16 13.35
C ARG A 82 7.93 -6.89 14.61
N ALA A 83 9.24 -6.99 14.83
CA ALA A 83 9.82 -7.58 16.03
C ALA A 83 9.44 -6.80 17.30
N ILE A 84 9.39 -5.46 17.23
CA ILE A 84 8.90 -4.63 18.34
C ILE A 84 7.41 -4.84 18.59
N MET A 85 6.59 -4.86 17.55
CA MET A 85 5.15 -5.14 17.67
C MET A 85 4.86 -6.54 18.22
N ASP A 86 5.78 -7.50 18.06
CA ASP A 86 5.64 -8.87 18.56
C ASP A 86 5.83 -8.98 20.08
N VAL A 87 6.53 -8.02 20.70
CA VAL A 87 6.72 -7.95 22.15
C VAL A 87 5.86 -6.88 22.82
N ASP A 88 5.26 -5.97 22.04
CA ASP A 88 4.36 -4.93 22.52
C ASP A 88 2.91 -5.44 22.58
N LEU A 89 2.67 -6.25 23.63
CA LEU A 89 1.43 -6.99 23.81
C LEU A 89 0.43 -6.23 24.70
N SER A 90 -0.86 -6.42 24.42
CA SER A 90 -1.95 -6.06 25.33
C SER A 90 -2.03 -7.02 26.52
N ALA A 91 -2.84 -6.66 27.51
CA ALA A 91 -3.02 -7.44 28.74
C ALA A 91 -3.53 -8.87 28.50
N ASP A 92 -4.21 -9.12 27.37
CA ASP A 92 -4.67 -10.45 26.94
C ASP A 92 -3.62 -11.21 26.10
N GLY A 93 -2.38 -10.72 26.02
CA GLY A 93 -1.27 -11.35 25.31
C GLY A 93 -1.33 -11.21 23.78
N LYS A 94 -2.25 -10.40 23.24
CA LYS A 94 -2.32 -10.13 21.80
C LYS A 94 -1.42 -8.95 21.44
N ARG A 95 -1.01 -8.85 20.18
CA ARG A 95 -0.26 -7.69 19.69
C ARG A 95 -1.17 -6.45 19.71
N ALA A 96 -0.70 -5.34 20.27
CA ALA A 96 -1.45 -4.09 20.28
C ALA A 96 -1.56 -3.47 18.88
N CYS A 97 -0.50 -3.63 18.09
CA CYS A 97 -0.40 -3.16 16.71
C CYS A 97 0.08 -4.31 15.80
N TYR A 98 -0.35 -4.29 14.54
CA TYR A 98 0.08 -5.21 13.50
C TYR A 98 0.48 -4.45 12.24
N ALA A 99 1.48 -4.96 11.52
CA ALA A 99 1.99 -4.34 10.31
C ALA A 99 2.14 -5.38 9.20
N VAL A 100 1.90 -4.93 7.98
CA VAL A 100 2.20 -5.66 6.74
C VAL A 100 3.11 -4.84 5.85
N ALA A 101 3.95 -5.50 5.08
CA ALA A 101 4.76 -4.88 4.02
C ALA A 101 4.01 -4.99 2.69
N LEU A 102 3.97 -3.90 1.91
CA LEU A 102 3.43 -3.85 0.57
C LEU A 102 4.53 -3.40 -0.39
N PHE A 103 4.97 -4.32 -1.24
CA PHE A 103 5.92 -4.06 -2.32
C PHE A 103 5.17 -3.82 -3.62
N ASP A 104 5.81 -3.12 -4.55
CA ASP A 104 5.38 -3.17 -5.95
C ASP A 104 5.59 -4.57 -6.53
N ASP A 105 4.84 -4.91 -7.59
CA ASP A 105 5.03 -6.17 -8.31
C ASP A 105 5.96 -5.98 -9.51
N ASP A 106 7.12 -5.41 -9.23
CA ASP A 106 8.24 -5.30 -10.15
C ASP A 106 9.38 -6.25 -9.71
N MET A 107 10.51 -6.21 -10.42
CA MET A 107 11.63 -7.11 -10.10
C MET A 107 12.22 -6.85 -8.68
N PRO A 108 12.56 -5.60 -8.28
CA PRO A 108 12.96 -5.27 -6.92
C PRO A 108 11.95 -5.71 -5.85
N GLY A 109 10.67 -5.40 -6.01
CA GLY A 109 9.61 -5.71 -5.07
C GLY A 109 9.38 -7.22 -4.90
N ARG A 110 9.37 -7.99 -6.00
CA ARG A 110 9.33 -9.46 -5.95
C ARG A 110 10.53 -10.05 -5.21
N ARG A 111 11.74 -9.55 -5.45
CA ARG A 111 12.94 -9.95 -4.69
C ARG A 111 12.81 -9.57 -3.22
N GLY A 112 12.31 -8.37 -2.96
CA GLY A 112 11.95 -7.81 -1.66
C GLY A 112 11.11 -8.78 -0.83
N CYS A 113 9.95 -9.11 -1.38
CA CYS A 113 8.97 -10.04 -0.84
C CYS A 113 9.54 -11.44 -0.60
N ASN A 114 10.25 -12.01 -1.60
CA ASN A 114 10.84 -13.34 -1.48
C ASN A 114 11.92 -13.40 -0.40
N SER A 115 12.73 -12.36 -0.26
CA SER A 115 13.76 -12.30 0.78
C SER A 115 13.15 -12.17 2.18
N LEU A 116 12.12 -11.34 2.38
CA LEU A 116 11.44 -11.28 3.70
C LEU A 116 10.79 -12.61 4.08
N THR A 117 10.09 -13.24 3.14
CA THR A 117 9.37 -14.50 3.39
C THR A 117 10.30 -15.73 3.42
N GLY A 118 11.47 -15.66 2.79
CA GLY A 118 12.49 -16.71 2.82
C GLY A 118 13.44 -16.64 4.03
N GLN A 119 13.80 -15.44 4.48
CA GLN A 119 14.72 -15.27 5.62
C GLN A 119 14.03 -15.40 6.97
N HIS A 120 12.76 -14.99 7.06
CA HIS A 120 11.99 -15.03 8.30
C HIS A 120 10.88 -16.08 8.19
N LEU A 121 11.08 -17.23 8.82
CA LEU A 121 10.13 -18.37 8.79
C LEU A 121 8.72 -18.01 9.26
N THR A 122 8.60 -16.96 10.06
CA THR A 122 7.34 -16.46 10.59
C THR A 122 6.57 -15.58 9.61
N TYR A 123 7.18 -15.07 8.55
CA TYR A 123 6.49 -14.22 7.57
C TYR A 123 5.90 -15.05 6.45
N ARG A 124 4.67 -14.70 6.07
CA ARG A 124 3.95 -15.36 4.98
C ARG A 124 3.50 -14.34 3.95
N LYS A 125 3.75 -14.65 2.68
CA LYS A 125 3.18 -13.93 1.55
C LYS A 125 1.66 -13.96 1.65
N TRP A 126 1.00 -12.85 1.34
CA TRP A 126 -0.45 -12.65 1.46
C TRP A 126 -1.02 -12.67 2.88
N ARG A 127 -0.16 -12.57 3.90
CA ARG A 127 -0.55 -12.36 5.30
C ARG A 127 0.21 -11.20 5.92
N ASP A 128 1.53 -11.28 5.89
CA ASP A 128 2.43 -10.26 6.45
C ASP A 128 3.12 -9.46 5.36
N VAL A 129 3.27 -10.05 4.16
CA VAL A 129 3.98 -9.45 3.02
C VAL A 129 3.09 -9.57 1.80
N PHE A 130 2.77 -8.45 1.17
CA PHE A 130 1.92 -8.34 -0.01
C PHE A 130 2.74 -7.78 -1.18
N LEU A 131 2.36 -8.21 -2.38
CA LEU A 131 2.73 -7.53 -3.61
C LEU A 131 1.51 -6.74 -4.09
N LEU A 132 1.75 -5.54 -4.63
CA LEU A 132 0.74 -4.76 -5.30
C LEU A 132 0.19 -5.57 -6.48
N GLN A 133 -1.13 -5.57 -6.67
CA GLN A 133 -1.78 -6.29 -7.75
C GLN A 133 -2.91 -5.44 -8.28
N ARG A 134 -3.18 -5.54 -9.59
CA ARG A 134 -4.32 -4.86 -10.22
C ARG A 134 -5.64 -5.33 -9.63
N LEU A 135 -5.74 -6.64 -9.37
CA LEU A 135 -6.87 -7.25 -8.67
C LEU A 135 -6.39 -8.05 -7.47
N LEU A 136 -6.87 -7.69 -6.27
CA LEU A 136 -6.65 -8.47 -5.06
C LEU A 136 -7.98 -9.09 -4.60
N PRO A 137 -8.19 -10.42 -4.78
CA PRO A 137 -9.44 -11.09 -4.40
C PRO A 137 -9.80 -10.92 -2.92
N ARG A 138 -11.10 -10.97 -2.62
CA ARG A 138 -11.67 -10.85 -1.26
C ARG A 138 -12.50 -12.09 -0.87
N SER A 139 -12.24 -13.23 -1.52
CA SER A 139 -12.99 -14.48 -1.29
C SER A 139 -12.42 -15.35 -0.16
N THR A 140 -11.17 -15.12 0.23
CA THR A 140 -10.50 -15.86 1.31
C THR A 140 -9.43 -15.00 1.97
N ARG A 141 -9.15 -15.28 3.25
CA ARG A 141 -8.00 -14.72 3.99
C ARG A 141 -6.89 -15.77 4.20
N SER A 142 -7.06 -16.99 3.68
CA SER A 142 -6.04 -18.06 3.78
C SER A 142 -4.88 -17.74 2.84
N PRO A 143 -3.65 -17.56 3.37
CA PRO A 143 -2.49 -17.26 2.54
C PRO A 143 -2.19 -18.36 1.52
N GLU A 144 -2.47 -19.61 1.87
CA GLU A 144 -2.23 -20.81 1.05
C GLU A 144 -3.11 -20.81 -0.20
N GLN A 145 -4.37 -20.36 -0.07
CA GLN A 145 -5.30 -20.24 -1.18
C GLN A 145 -5.09 -18.95 -1.99
N MET A 146 -4.59 -17.90 -1.34
CA MET A 146 -4.55 -16.57 -1.90
C MET A 146 -3.65 -16.49 -3.14
N GLN A 147 -2.49 -17.15 -3.15
CA GLN A 147 -1.58 -17.12 -4.30
C GLN A 147 -2.28 -17.57 -5.58
N LYS A 148 -2.99 -18.71 -5.55
CA LYS A 148 -3.72 -19.23 -6.71
C LYS A 148 -4.78 -18.24 -7.20
N LEU A 149 -5.55 -17.66 -6.28
CA LEU A 149 -6.62 -16.72 -6.63
C LEU A 149 -6.09 -15.40 -7.20
N VAL A 150 -4.96 -14.90 -6.67
CA VAL A 150 -4.28 -13.73 -7.24
C VAL A 150 -3.79 -14.04 -8.65
N ASP A 151 -3.15 -15.18 -8.85
CA ASP A 151 -2.62 -15.59 -10.16
C ASP A 151 -3.74 -15.75 -11.19
N GLU A 152 -4.87 -16.35 -10.81
CA GLU A 152 -6.06 -16.49 -11.64
C GLU A 152 -6.69 -15.13 -11.98
N ALA A 153 -6.88 -14.26 -10.99
CA ALA A 153 -7.50 -12.95 -11.20
C ALA A 153 -6.63 -12.00 -12.03
N ASN A 154 -5.30 -12.12 -11.93
CA ASN A 154 -4.35 -11.25 -12.64
C ASN A 154 -3.73 -11.90 -13.88
N GLN A 155 -4.23 -13.07 -14.29
CA GLN A 155 -3.78 -13.76 -15.51
C GLN A 155 -3.71 -12.84 -16.76
N PRO A 156 -4.65 -11.90 -16.98
CA PRO A 156 -4.60 -11.01 -18.14
C PRO A 156 -3.36 -10.10 -18.19
N TRP A 157 -2.70 -9.85 -17.06
CA TRP A 157 -1.49 -9.03 -16.94
C TRP A 157 -0.24 -9.87 -16.64
N ARG A 158 -0.29 -11.18 -16.88
CA ARG A 158 0.83 -12.08 -16.58
C ARG A 158 2.11 -11.62 -17.28
N GLY A 159 3.17 -11.42 -16.49
CA GLY A 159 4.48 -11.00 -16.99
C GLY A 159 4.63 -9.49 -17.17
N ILE A 160 3.60 -8.71 -16.82
CA ILE A 160 3.65 -7.24 -16.77
C ILE A 160 3.79 -6.82 -15.32
N ASP A 161 4.75 -5.93 -15.05
CA ASP A 161 4.94 -5.38 -13.71
C ASP A 161 3.71 -4.56 -13.28
N CYS A 162 3.54 -4.39 -11.97
CA CYS A 162 2.51 -3.53 -11.39
C CYS A 162 3.16 -2.59 -10.39
N GLU A 163 3.27 -1.33 -10.77
CA GLU A 163 3.59 -0.22 -9.86
C GLU A 163 2.31 0.52 -9.50
N ILE A 164 2.36 1.37 -8.46
CA ILE A 164 1.19 2.11 -8.01
C ILE A 164 0.60 3.04 -9.08
N GLU A 165 1.46 3.62 -9.93
CA GLU A 165 1.05 4.49 -11.03
C GLU A 165 0.19 3.76 -12.07
N ASP A 166 0.36 2.44 -12.21
CA ASP A 166 -0.39 1.60 -13.16
C ASP A 166 -1.85 1.36 -12.71
N LEU A 167 -2.20 1.74 -11.48
CA LEU A 167 -3.56 1.68 -10.93
C LEU A 167 -4.37 2.97 -11.16
N ILE A 168 -3.80 3.94 -11.86
CA ILE A 168 -4.47 5.17 -12.31
C ILE A 168 -5.10 4.95 -13.68
N SER A 169 -6.21 5.62 -13.96
CA SER A 169 -6.88 5.52 -15.27
C SER A 169 -5.95 5.89 -16.44
N ILE A 170 -6.15 5.17 -17.55
CA ILE A 170 -5.49 5.46 -18.83
C ILE A 170 -5.77 6.88 -19.32
N ASP A 171 -6.97 7.40 -19.09
CA ASP A 171 -7.38 8.73 -19.53
C ASP A 171 -6.52 9.81 -18.87
N LEU A 172 -6.29 9.70 -17.56
CA LEU A 172 -5.50 10.67 -16.81
C LEU A 172 -4.01 10.58 -17.15
N LEU A 173 -3.49 9.36 -17.33
CA LEU A 173 -2.12 9.16 -17.83
C LEU A 173 -1.93 9.78 -19.22
N SER A 174 -2.89 9.54 -20.12
CA SER A 174 -2.85 10.06 -21.49
C SER A 174 -2.88 11.59 -21.50
N GLU A 175 -3.72 12.21 -20.66
CA GLU A 175 -3.76 13.66 -20.51
C GLU A 175 -2.44 14.23 -19.99
N PHE A 176 -1.84 13.59 -18.98
CA PHE A 176 -0.53 13.98 -18.47
C PHE A 176 0.55 13.96 -19.55
N LEU A 177 0.59 12.88 -20.34
CA LEU A 177 1.62 12.66 -21.36
C LEU A 177 1.49 13.61 -22.57
N LYS A 178 0.30 14.17 -22.87
CA LYS A 178 0.14 15.20 -23.91
C LYS A 178 1.03 16.42 -23.63
N GLY A 179 1.13 16.84 -22.38
CA GLY A 179 1.98 17.95 -21.95
C GLY A 179 3.40 17.55 -21.58
N ASN A 180 3.63 16.27 -21.26
CA ASN A 180 4.86 15.78 -20.64
C ASN A 180 5.45 14.54 -21.33
N HIS A 181 5.48 14.50 -22.67
CA HIS A 181 5.92 13.32 -23.44
C HIS A 181 7.31 12.78 -23.05
N LYS A 182 8.22 13.62 -22.53
CA LYS A 182 9.56 13.21 -22.05
C LYS A 182 9.55 12.55 -20.67
N ALA A 183 8.41 12.53 -19.98
CA ALA A 183 8.28 11.89 -18.68
C ALA A 183 8.31 10.36 -18.79
N ALA A 184 7.85 9.81 -19.91
CA ALA A 184 7.87 8.38 -20.20
C ALA A 184 9.22 7.94 -20.76
N GLU A 185 9.76 6.84 -20.22
CA GLU A 185 11.01 6.22 -20.71
C GLU A 185 10.79 5.47 -22.03
N ARG A 186 9.57 4.99 -22.25
CA ARG A 186 9.12 4.21 -23.39
C ARG A 186 7.67 4.52 -23.69
N GLU A 187 7.21 4.13 -24.88
CA GLU A 187 5.78 4.24 -25.20
C GLU A 187 4.93 3.42 -24.22
N PRO A 188 3.80 3.98 -23.73
CA PRO A 188 2.89 3.24 -22.87
C PRO A 188 2.36 1.98 -23.55
N GLN A 189 2.28 0.89 -22.79
CA GLN A 189 1.78 -0.39 -23.28
C GLN A 189 0.39 -0.67 -22.72
N GLU A 190 -0.60 -0.77 -23.60
CA GLU A 190 -1.95 -1.18 -23.21
C GLU A 190 -2.05 -2.71 -23.18
N VAL A 191 -2.46 -3.24 -22.02
CA VAL A 191 -2.63 -4.68 -21.80
C VAL A 191 -3.91 -4.91 -21.00
N ALA A 192 -4.86 -5.64 -21.60
CA ALA A 192 -6.12 -6.05 -20.97
C ALA A 192 -6.90 -4.89 -20.30
N GLY A 193 -6.93 -3.72 -20.93
CA GLY A 193 -7.66 -2.53 -20.43
C GLY A 193 -6.96 -1.76 -19.32
N SER A 194 -5.69 -2.04 -19.05
CA SER A 194 -4.79 -1.25 -18.20
C SER A 194 -3.62 -0.76 -19.04
N VAL A 195 -2.94 0.30 -18.59
CA VAL A 195 -1.71 0.77 -19.23
C VAL A 195 -0.54 0.62 -18.27
N ARG A 196 0.55 0.06 -18.78
CA ARG A 196 1.86 0.11 -18.13
C ARG A 196 2.67 1.23 -18.78
N CYS A 197 3.12 2.18 -17.97
CA CYS A 197 4.00 3.24 -18.43
C CYS A 197 5.18 3.41 -17.47
N SER A 198 6.38 3.04 -17.94
CA SER A 198 7.62 3.32 -17.21
C SER A 198 7.92 4.81 -17.30
N LEU A 199 7.70 5.52 -16.20
CA LEU A 199 8.03 6.94 -16.07
C LEU A 199 9.44 7.09 -15.49
N THR A 200 10.17 8.10 -15.98
CA THR A 200 11.42 8.56 -15.36
C THR A 200 11.17 9.00 -13.91
N SER A 201 12.18 9.02 -13.05
CA SER A 201 12.01 9.47 -11.65
C SER A 201 11.41 10.89 -11.54
N ALA A 202 11.85 11.82 -12.39
CA ALA A 202 11.27 13.16 -12.47
C ALA A 202 9.82 13.14 -13.00
N GLY A 203 9.56 12.29 -13.99
CA GLY A 203 8.23 12.04 -14.54
C GLY A 203 7.25 11.51 -13.50
N LYS A 204 7.66 10.54 -12.66
CA LYS A 204 6.85 10.02 -11.55
C LYS A 204 6.47 11.12 -10.57
N ALA A 205 7.44 11.92 -10.14
CA ALA A 205 7.18 13.03 -9.20
C ALA A 205 6.21 14.09 -9.77
N GLN A 206 6.32 14.41 -11.06
CA GLN A 206 5.39 15.29 -11.76
C GLN A 206 4.00 14.65 -11.90
N TYR A 207 3.96 13.36 -12.24
CA TYR A 207 2.72 12.62 -12.46
C TYR A 207 1.91 12.50 -11.17
N VAL A 208 2.52 12.20 -10.03
CA VAL A 208 1.79 12.14 -8.74
C VAL A 208 1.11 13.48 -8.44
N ARG A 209 1.81 14.61 -8.65
CA ARG A 209 1.22 15.95 -8.46
C ARG A 209 0.07 16.19 -9.44
N PHE A 210 0.27 15.85 -10.70
CA PHE A 210 -0.77 15.97 -11.72
C PHE A 210 -2.03 15.16 -11.35
N VAL A 211 -1.86 13.93 -10.86
CA VAL A 211 -2.97 13.09 -10.42
C VAL A 211 -3.66 13.69 -9.18
N GLU A 212 -2.93 14.15 -8.18
CA GLU A 212 -3.53 14.79 -6.99
C GLU A 212 -4.39 16.00 -7.31
N ASP A 213 -3.99 16.79 -8.31
CA ASP A 213 -4.66 18.01 -8.73
C ASP A 213 -5.87 17.75 -9.65
N ASN A 214 -5.83 16.68 -10.45
CA ASN A 214 -6.79 16.48 -11.55
C ASN A 214 -7.68 15.24 -11.41
N ALA A 215 -7.33 14.26 -10.59
CA ALA A 215 -8.06 13.00 -10.53
C ALA A 215 -9.46 13.13 -9.94
N LEU A 216 -10.40 12.43 -10.56
CA LEU A 216 -11.70 12.12 -10.00
C LEU A 216 -11.68 10.72 -9.37
N LEU A 217 -12.72 10.40 -8.60
CA LEU A 217 -12.83 9.07 -7.98
C LEU A 217 -12.78 7.92 -9.00
N ALA A 218 -13.30 8.13 -10.21
CA ALA A 218 -13.25 7.14 -11.27
C ALA A 218 -11.81 6.81 -11.71
N ASP A 219 -10.91 7.79 -11.66
CA ASP A 219 -9.52 7.65 -12.09
C ASP A 219 -8.67 6.84 -11.11
N VAL A 220 -9.07 6.82 -9.84
CA VAL A 220 -8.40 6.10 -8.74
C VAL A 220 -9.19 4.88 -8.29
N ARG A 221 -10.13 4.39 -9.10
CA ARG A 221 -11.03 3.29 -8.71
C ARG A 221 -10.26 2.01 -8.35
N CYS A 222 -9.21 1.67 -9.11
CA CYS A 222 -8.38 0.50 -8.81
C CYS A 222 -7.66 0.64 -7.47
N LEU A 223 -7.19 1.84 -7.11
CA LEU A 223 -6.61 2.11 -5.79
C LEU A 223 -7.65 1.94 -4.66
N VAL A 224 -8.86 2.44 -4.87
CA VAL A 224 -9.98 2.24 -3.93
C VAL A 224 -10.27 0.75 -3.75
N ASP A 225 -10.42 0.01 -4.84
CA ASP A 225 -10.69 -1.43 -4.77
C ASP A 225 -9.55 -2.20 -4.10
N PHE A 226 -8.30 -1.82 -4.35
CA PHE A 226 -7.13 -2.37 -3.67
C PHE A 226 -7.16 -2.09 -2.15
N LEU A 227 -7.43 -0.83 -1.74
CA LEU A 227 -7.56 -0.48 -0.31
C LEU A 227 -8.67 -1.28 0.38
N LYS A 228 -9.83 -1.44 -0.28
CA LYS A 228 -10.92 -2.28 0.24
C LYS A 228 -10.47 -3.73 0.41
N SER A 229 -9.67 -4.26 -0.52
CA SER A 229 -9.10 -5.60 -0.41
C SER A 229 -8.07 -5.71 0.72
N MET A 230 -7.20 -4.71 0.90
CA MET A 230 -6.28 -4.68 2.04
C MET A 230 -7.04 -4.64 3.37
N ARG A 231 -8.09 -3.83 3.48
CA ARG A 231 -8.98 -3.83 4.66
C ARG A 231 -9.57 -5.20 4.93
N TYR A 232 -10.11 -5.86 3.89
CA TYR A 232 -10.61 -7.23 4.00
C TYR A 232 -9.54 -8.17 4.57
N HIS A 233 -8.33 -8.19 3.99
CA HIS A 233 -7.26 -9.10 4.41
C HIS A 233 -6.73 -8.81 5.82
N LEU A 234 -6.79 -7.55 6.25
CA LEU A 234 -6.41 -7.13 7.60
C LEU A 234 -7.52 -7.30 8.65
N GLY A 235 -8.66 -7.89 8.28
CA GLY A 235 -9.74 -8.17 9.22
C GLY A 235 -10.71 -7.01 9.46
N LEU A 236 -10.70 -5.98 8.61
CA LEU A 236 -11.60 -4.83 8.68
C LEU A 236 -12.77 -4.96 7.69
N GLU A 237 -13.81 -4.13 7.89
CA GLU A 237 -14.90 -3.96 6.93
C GLU A 237 -14.36 -3.35 5.62
N PRO A 238 -14.55 -4.02 4.47
CA PRO A 238 -13.93 -3.59 3.21
C PRO A 238 -14.29 -2.17 2.80
N ASP A 239 -15.56 -1.78 2.93
CA ASP A 239 -16.08 -0.51 2.43
C ASP A 239 -15.73 0.72 3.27
N GLY A 240 -14.90 0.55 4.30
CA GLY A 240 -14.49 1.66 5.15
C GLY A 240 -15.34 1.84 6.40
N ASP A 241 -14.87 2.71 7.28
CA ASP A 241 -15.58 3.08 8.50
C ASP A 241 -16.48 4.28 8.19
N THR A 242 -17.71 4.28 8.70
CA THR A 242 -18.59 5.45 8.61
C THR A 242 -17.95 6.61 9.35
N MET A 243 -17.84 7.76 8.69
CA MET A 243 -17.29 8.94 9.34
C MET A 243 -18.30 9.51 10.34
N PRO A 244 -17.87 9.93 11.55
CA PRO A 244 -18.72 10.73 12.40
C PRO A 244 -19.14 12.00 11.62
N PRO A 245 -20.35 12.53 11.87
CA PRO A 245 -20.77 13.78 11.25
C PRO A 245 -19.71 14.85 11.54
N ALA A 246 -19.37 15.64 10.52
CA ALA A 246 -18.46 16.77 10.70
C ALA A 246 -19.04 17.69 11.77
N VAL A 247 -18.29 17.90 12.86
CA VAL A 247 -18.61 18.85 13.92
C VAL A 247 -18.27 20.25 13.45
#